data_AF-B0KPJ8-F1
#
_entry.id   AF-B0KPJ8-F1
#
_cell.length_a   1.000
_cell.length_b   1.000
_cell.length_c   1.000
_cell.angle_alpha   90.00
_cell.angle_beta   90.00
_cell.angle_gamma   90.00
#
_symmetry.space_group_name_H-M   'P 1'
#
loop_
_entity.id
_entity.type
_entity.pdbx_description
1 polymer ?
#
loop_
_entity_poly.entity_id
_entity_poly.type
_entity_poly.pdbx_seq_one_letter_code
_entity_poly.pdbx_strand_id
1 'polypeptide(L)'
;MSFIQERSFIATLTSTTPGYQGILDSVEFKTMPASRCNNWLTVASPYSVRAQQRFWFGYFEGDRPGYRIVTVESEAGASHRDTWDLGSGNCVGYYPKVAKPLLWRIWVSGQALAIPEVSEYSGVTIAAVGSVPLGVRDRKSWEDHYVSAGAPNKLIMQMCISEVNVPYFDSYSMFRR
;
A
#
# COMPACT_ATOMS: atom_id res chain seq x y z
N MET A 1 -6.85 -0.37 21.32
CA MET A 1 -7.05 -0.65 19.89
C MET A 1 -7.48 -2.09 19.75
N SER A 2 -8.55 -2.34 19.00
CA SER A 2 -9.11 -3.67 18.75
C SER A 2 -9.08 -3.96 17.25
N PHE A 3 -8.70 -5.18 16.87
CA PHE A 3 -8.78 -5.63 15.49
C PHE A 3 -10.23 -5.99 15.14
N ILE A 4 -10.70 -5.55 13.96
CA ILE A 4 -12.06 -5.83 13.46
C ILE A 4 -11.95 -6.63 12.16
N GLN A 5 -12.33 -7.91 12.22
CA GLN A 5 -12.16 -8.84 11.11
C GLN A 5 -13.05 -8.46 9.93
N GLU A 6 -14.30 -8.08 10.18
CA GLU A 6 -15.33 -7.79 9.18
C GLU A 6 -14.97 -6.58 8.30
N ARG A 7 -14.06 -5.73 8.77
CA ARG A 7 -13.55 -4.57 8.04
C ARG A 7 -12.18 -4.82 7.40
N SER A 8 -11.61 -6.00 7.58
CA SER A 8 -10.27 -6.34 7.08
C SER A 8 -10.36 -7.10 5.76
N PHE A 9 -9.41 -6.85 4.86
CA PHE A 9 -9.46 -7.38 3.50
C PHE A 9 -8.08 -7.57 2.85
N ILE A 10 -8.03 -8.34 1.75
CA ILE A 10 -6.88 -8.41 0.85
C ILE A 10 -7.21 -7.66 -0.45
N ALA A 11 -6.33 -6.74 -0.86
CA ALA A 11 -6.48 -6.04 -2.14
C ALA A 11 -5.14 -5.86 -2.87
N THR A 12 -5.23 -5.57 -4.16
CA THR A 12 -4.15 -4.97 -4.94
C THR A 12 -4.38 -3.47 -5.09
N LEU A 13 -3.30 -2.73 -5.35
CA LEU A 13 -3.35 -1.30 -5.62
C LEU A 13 -2.64 -1.00 -6.95
N THR A 14 -3.23 -0.09 -7.73
CA THR A 14 -2.73 0.37 -9.04
C THR A 14 -2.82 1.90 -9.07
N SER A 15 -1.76 2.63 -9.42
CA SER A 15 -1.88 4.10 -9.56
C SER A 15 -2.62 4.45 -10.84
N THR A 16 -3.58 5.37 -10.72
CA THR A 16 -4.31 5.99 -11.83
C THR A 16 -4.10 7.51 -11.86
N THR A 17 -3.07 8.01 -11.16
CA THR A 17 -2.74 9.44 -11.08
C THR A 17 -2.38 10.00 -12.47
N PRO A 18 -3.09 11.03 -12.97
CA PRO A 18 -2.78 11.63 -14.27
C PRO A 18 -1.35 12.16 -14.34
N GLY A 19 -0.67 11.90 -15.47
CA GLY A 19 0.72 12.34 -15.68
C GLY A 19 1.77 11.55 -14.88
N TYR A 20 1.35 10.58 -14.07
CA TYR A 20 2.25 9.73 -13.30
C TYR A 20 2.20 8.30 -13.82
N GLN A 21 3.20 7.92 -14.61
CA GLN A 21 3.41 6.60 -15.21
C GLN A 21 4.73 6.02 -14.68
N GLY A 22 4.86 4.70 -14.53
CA GLY A 22 6.09 4.09 -13.99
C GLY A 22 5.86 2.79 -13.22
N ILE A 23 6.76 2.46 -12.28
CA ILE A 23 6.54 1.47 -11.21
C ILE A 23 6.94 2.19 -9.93
N LEU A 24 6.10 2.19 -8.89
CA LEU A 24 6.58 2.65 -7.58
C LEU A 24 7.51 1.57 -7.02
N ASP A 25 8.79 1.90 -6.94
CA ASP A 25 9.77 1.10 -6.22
C ASP A 25 9.73 1.52 -4.74
N SER A 26 9.61 0.56 -3.83
CA SER A 26 9.72 0.85 -2.41
C SER A 26 11.20 0.94 -2.06
N VAL A 27 11.57 1.87 -1.18
CA VAL A 27 12.95 1.93 -0.69
C VAL A 27 13.25 0.66 0.11
N GLU A 28 13.91 -0.32 -0.52
CA GLU A 28 14.63 -1.36 0.19
C GLU A 28 16.05 -0.87 0.46
N PHE A 29 16.28 -0.41 1.69
CA PHE A 29 17.65 -0.29 2.16
C PHE A 29 18.17 -1.70 2.51
N LYS A 30 18.99 -2.29 1.63
CA LYS A 30 20.40 -2.63 1.94
C LYS A 30 21.16 -3.33 0.81
N THR A 31 22.38 -2.83 0.63
CA THR A 31 23.59 -3.43 0.02
C THR A 31 23.55 -3.76 -1.47
N MET A 32 24.45 -3.10 -2.21
CA MET A 32 24.72 -3.36 -3.61
C MET A 32 25.15 -4.82 -3.89
N PRO A 33 24.86 -5.34 -5.09
CA PRO A 33 24.09 -4.70 -6.16
C PRO A 33 22.59 -4.86 -5.88
N ALA A 34 21.89 -3.73 -5.83
CA ALA A 34 20.46 -3.69 -5.59
C ALA A 34 19.73 -4.40 -6.74
N SER A 35 19.33 -5.65 -6.52
CA SER A 35 18.39 -6.32 -7.40
C SER A 35 17.04 -5.66 -7.21
N ARG A 36 16.69 -4.77 -8.14
CA ARG A 36 15.32 -4.24 -8.32
C ARG A 36 14.39 -5.41 -8.62
N CYS A 37 13.82 -6.00 -7.60
CA CYS A 37 12.89 -7.10 -7.75
C CYS A 37 11.79 -6.88 -6.73
N ASN A 38 10.69 -6.25 -7.16
CA ASN A 38 9.30 -6.54 -6.80
C ASN A 38 8.43 -5.28 -6.99
N ASN A 39 7.35 -5.43 -7.75
CA ASN A 39 6.51 -4.33 -8.23
C ASN A 39 5.43 -3.99 -7.18
N TRP A 40 5.66 -2.95 -6.38
CA TRP A 40 4.83 -2.57 -5.22
C TRP A 40 3.51 -1.87 -5.59
N LEU A 41 3.50 -1.05 -6.62
CA LEU A 41 2.28 -0.46 -7.17
C LEU A 41 2.42 -0.51 -8.68
N THR A 42 1.50 -1.17 -9.36
CA THR A 42 1.40 -1.01 -10.82
C THR A 42 0.94 0.43 -11.04
N VAL A 43 1.89 1.35 -11.13
CA VAL A 43 1.72 2.51 -12.00
C VAL A 43 1.87 1.92 -13.41
N ALA A 44 1.17 2.43 -14.42
CA ALA A 44 1.17 1.78 -15.73
C ALA A 44 2.61 1.55 -16.23
N SER A 45 3.05 0.28 -16.24
CA SER A 45 4.40 -0.13 -16.60
C SER A 45 4.44 -0.51 -18.07
N PRO A 46 5.41 -0.03 -18.87
CA PRO A 46 5.63 -0.53 -20.22
C PRO A 46 6.21 -1.96 -20.23
N TYR A 47 6.65 -2.46 -19.08
CA TYR A 47 7.14 -3.84 -18.88
C TYR A 47 6.05 -4.75 -18.33
N SER A 48 6.06 -6.02 -18.73
CA SER A 48 5.14 -7.03 -18.22
C SER A 48 5.37 -7.27 -16.72
N VAL A 49 4.40 -6.85 -15.92
CA VAL A 49 4.33 -7.21 -14.50
C VAL A 49 3.94 -8.69 -14.43
N ARG A 50 4.83 -9.55 -13.93
CA ARG A 50 4.58 -11.01 -13.83
C ARG A 50 3.45 -11.32 -12.84
N ALA A 51 3.45 -10.66 -11.68
CA ALA A 51 2.42 -10.76 -10.65
C ALA A 51 2.29 -9.42 -9.91
N GLN A 52 1.06 -9.03 -9.60
CA GLN A 52 0.79 -7.81 -8.81
C GLN A 52 0.87 -8.12 -7.32
N GLN A 53 1.57 -7.27 -6.56
CA GLN A 53 1.67 -7.38 -5.11
C GLN A 53 0.29 -7.26 -4.45
N ARG A 54 -0.01 -8.17 -3.53
CA ARG A 54 -1.21 -8.17 -2.70
C ARG A 54 -0.91 -7.56 -1.32
N PHE A 55 -1.89 -6.89 -0.74
CA PHE A 55 -1.77 -6.27 0.58
C PHE A 55 -2.89 -6.75 1.48
N TRP A 56 -2.52 -7.10 2.70
CA TRP A 56 -3.45 -7.23 3.81
C TRP A 56 -3.71 -5.86 4.42
N PHE A 57 -4.99 -5.51 4.50
CA PHE A 57 -5.50 -4.32 5.16
C PHE A 57 -6.24 -4.76 6.42
N GLY A 58 -5.57 -4.67 7.57
CA GLY A 58 -6.17 -5.00 8.86
C GLY A 58 -6.73 -3.78 9.56
N TYR A 59 -8.02 -3.74 9.80
CA TYR A 59 -8.66 -2.61 10.46
C TYR A 59 -8.52 -2.67 11.98
N PHE A 60 -8.15 -1.54 12.58
CA PHE A 60 -8.11 -1.33 14.02
C PHE A 60 -9.02 -0.18 14.42
N GLU A 61 -9.84 -0.44 15.43
CA GLU A 61 -10.71 0.55 16.08
C GLU A 61 -10.06 1.11 17.37
N GLY A 62 -10.48 2.30 17.79
CA GLY A 62 -10.02 3.01 18.98
C GLY A 62 -9.98 4.53 18.73
N ASP A 63 -9.14 5.25 19.47
CA ASP A 63 -9.04 6.72 19.37
C ASP A 63 -8.59 7.21 17.98
N ARG A 64 -7.82 6.38 17.27
CA ARG A 64 -7.24 6.66 15.96
C ARG A 64 -7.48 5.49 15.00
N PRO A 65 -8.72 5.30 14.52
CA PRO A 65 -9.05 4.14 13.72
C PRO A 65 -8.42 4.20 12.33
N GLY A 66 -8.06 3.03 11.80
CA GLY A 66 -7.45 2.89 10.48
C GLY A 66 -6.94 1.48 10.20
N TYR A 67 -6.32 1.32 9.05
CA TYR A 67 -5.80 0.07 8.53
C TYR A 67 -4.30 -0.02 8.77
N ARG A 68 -3.84 -1.12 9.35
CA ARG A 68 -2.45 -1.54 9.16
C ARG A 68 -2.35 -2.19 7.78
N ILE A 69 -1.29 -1.87 7.04
CA ILE A 69 -1.08 -2.37 5.69
C ILE A 69 0.21 -3.17 5.66
N VAL A 70 0.11 -4.42 5.20
CA VAL A 70 1.21 -5.39 5.16
C VAL A 70 1.18 -6.07 3.79
N THR A 71 2.35 -6.25 3.18
CA THR A 71 2.49 -7.06 1.96
C THR A 71 2.31 -8.54 2.25
N VAL A 72 1.55 -9.24 1.40
CA VAL A 72 1.35 -10.69 1.50
C VAL A 72 1.76 -11.39 0.21
N GLU A 73 2.09 -12.68 0.27
CA GLU A 73 2.54 -13.43 -0.92
C GLU A 73 1.44 -13.41 -2.00
N SER A 74 1.79 -12.91 -3.20
CA SER A 74 0.97 -13.06 -4.41
C SER A 74 1.30 -14.37 -5.14
N GLU A 75 2.53 -14.84 -5.00
CA GLU A 75 3.04 -16.13 -5.48
C GLU A 75 4.07 -16.66 -4.47
N ALA A 76 4.37 -17.96 -4.52
CA ALA A 76 5.36 -18.57 -3.64
C ALA A 76 6.74 -17.89 -3.80
N GLY A 77 7.26 -17.33 -2.71
CA GLY A 77 8.55 -16.63 -2.70
C GLY A 77 8.50 -15.16 -3.16
N ALA A 78 7.34 -14.66 -3.59
CA ALA A 78 7.14 -13.29 -4.04
C ALA A 78 6.62 -12.37 -2.93
N SER A 79 7.15 -12.46 -1.70
CA SER A 79 6.81 -11.51 -0.62
C SER A 79 7.98 -10.65 -0.17
N HIS A 80 7.74 -9.36 -0.20
CA HIS A 80 8.28 -8.43 0.78
C HIS A 80 7.54 -8.68 2.08
N ARG A 81 8.21 -9.01 3.17
CA ARG A 81 7.55 -9.41 4.41
C ARG A 81 7.45 -8.24 5.38
N ASP A 82 6.97 -7.10 4.90
CA ASP A 82 7.20 -5.85 5.58
C ASP A 82 5.92 -5.06 5.84
N THR A 83 5.97 -4.19 6.85
CA THR A 83 4.87 -3.30 7.19
C THR A 83 5.04 -1.96 6.46
N TRP A 84 3.93 -1.43 5.95
CA TRP A 84 3.90 -0.14 5.28
C TRP A 84 3.94 1.01 6.30
N ASP A 85 4.98 1.84 6.27
CA ASP A 85 5.19 2.93 7.23
C ASP A 85 5.85 4.18 6.59
N LEU A 86 6.03 5.24 7.38
CA LEU A 86 6.71 6.47 6.98
C LEU A 86 8.13 6.51 7.54
N GLY A 87 9.11 6.70 6.65
CA GLY A 87 10.49 7.00 7.02
C GLY A 87 10.73 8.47 7.34
N SER A 88 11.99 8.80 7.61
CA SER A 88 12.45 10.19 7.72
C SER A 88 12.05 11.01 6.49
N GLY A 89 11.41 12.17 6.70
CA GLY A 89 10.93 13.03 5.61
C GLY A 89 9.53 12.70 5.06
N ASN A 90 8.76 11.83 5.75
CA ASN A 90 7.42 11.39 5.33
C ASN A 90 7.40 10.68 3.97
N CYS A 91 8.52 10.05 3.61
CA CYS A 91 8.60 9.14 2.48
C CYS A 91 8.03 7.79 2.89
N VAL A 92 7.30 7.18 1.97
CA VAL A 92 6.67 5.88 2.20
C VAL A 92 7.67 4.75 1.98
N GLY A 93 7.74 3.80 2.91
CA GLY A 93 8.66 2.66 2.83
C GLY A 93 8.11 1.40 3.50
N TYR A 94 8.79 0.28 3.25
CA TYR A 94 8.53 -1.00 3.90
C TYR A 94 9.60 -1.27 4.95
N TYR A 95 9.15 -1.60 6.15
CA TYR A 95 10.05 -1.83 7.28
C TYR A 95 9.77 -3.19 7.93
N PRO A 96 10.80 -4.03 8.13
CA PRO A 96 10.64 -5.35 8.73
C PRO A 96 10.34 -5.27 10.23
N LYS A 97 10.73 -4.16 10.88
CA LYS A 97 10.51 -3.93 12.31
C LYS A 97 10.06 -2.51 12.54
N VAL A 98 8.80 -2.35 12.92
CA VAL A 98 8.26 -1.08 13.43
C VAL A 98 7.69 -1.32 14.82
N ALA A 99 8.16 -0.55 15.80
CA ALA A 99 7.73 -0.70 17.19
C ALA A 99 6.23 -0.42 17.37
N LYS A 100 5.68 0.50 16.57
CA LYS A 100 4.26 0.82 16.52
C LYS A 100 3.90 1.09 15.06
N PRO A 101 3.21 0.17 14.37
CA PRO A 101 2.90 0.35 12.96
C PRO A 101 1.94 1.52 12.79
N LEU A 102 2.16 2.31 11.75
CA LEU A 102 1.27 3.38 11.37
C LEU A 102 -0.08 2.83 10.88
N LEU A 103 -1.16 3.49 11.29
CA LEU A 103 -2.49 3.22 10.76
C LEU A 103 -2.79 4.17 9.62
N TRP A 104 -3.46 3.65 8.61
CA TRP A 104 -3.78 4.33 7.36
C TRP A 104 -5.29 4.50 7.22
N ARG A 105 -5.72 5.62 6.66
CA ARG A 105 -7.12 5.86 6.29
C ARG A 105 -7.24 5.76 4.79
N ILE A 106 -8.33 5.15 4.34
CA ILE A 106 -8.64 4.92 2.94
C ILE A 106 -9.89 5.71 2.61
N TRP A 107 -9.84 6.49 1.53
CA TRP A 107 -10.99 7.17 0.97
C TRP A 107 -11.23 6.69 -0.45
N VAL A 108 -12.48 6.42 -0.79
CA VAL A 108 -12.95 6.13 -2.14
C VAL A 108 -13.78 7.32 -2.60
N SER A 109 -13.41 7.96 -3.70
CA SER A 109 -14.13 9.12 -4.25
C SER A 109 -14.41 10.22 -3.21
N GLY A 110 -13.46 10.42 -2.28
CA GLY A 110 -13.54 11.45 -1.23
C GLY A 110 -14.27 11.04 0.05
N GLN A 111 -14.91 9.87 0.09
CA GLN A 111 -15.57 9.34 1.29
C GLN A 111 -14.72 8.27 1.95
N ALA A 112 -14.73 8.20 3.28
CA ALA A 112 -14.04 7.13 4.00
C ALA A 112 -14.60 5.78 3.56
N LEU A 113 -13.72 4.80 3.31
CA LEU A 113 -14.15 3.45 2.96
C LEU A 113 -15.06 2.90 4.05
N ALA A 114 -16.27 2.51 3.65
CA ALA A 114 -17.26 1.87 4.52
C ALA A 114 -16.85 0.40 4.80
N ILE A 115 -17.82 -0.48 5.01
CA ILE A 115 -17.54 -1.92 5.06
C ILE A 115 -17.00 -2.35 3.68
N PRO A 116 -15.82 -2.99 3.61
CA PRO A 116 -15.23 -3.40 2.35
C PRO A 116 -16.03 -4.56 1.73
N GLU A 117 -16.16 -4.54 0.42
CA GLU A 117 -16.77 -5.60 -0.37
C GLU A 117 -15.78 -6.09 -1.43
N VAL A 118 -15.94 -7.32 -1.92
CA VAL A 118 -15.15 -7.82 -3.06
C VAL A 118 -15.59 -7.05 -4.30
N SER A 119 -14.81 -6.04 -4.66
CA SER A 119 -15.13 -5.12 -5.73
C SER A 119 -13.89 -4.34 -6.17
N GLU A 120 -14.04 -3.63 -7.27
CA GLU A 120 -13.07 -2.64 -7.74
C GLU A 120 -13.50 -1.24 -7.30
N TYR A 121 -12.57 -0.54 -6.63
CA TYR A 121 -12.75 0.82 -6.18
C TYR A 121 -11.83 1.75 -6.97
N SER A 122 -12.41 2.79 -7.56
CA SER A 122 -11.67 3.84 -8.26
C SER A 122 -11.59 5.13 -7.44
N GLY A 123 -10.63 6.00 -7.76
CA GLY A 123 -10.47 7.27 -7.05
C GLY A 123 -10.00 7.11 -5.61
N VAL A 124 -9.26 6.03 -5.33
CA VAL A 124 -8.80 5.67 -4.00
C VAL A 124 -7.63 6.55 -3.60
N THR A 125 -7.69 7.09 -2.39
CA THR A 125 -6.61 7.87 -1.81
C THR A 125 -6.36 7.44 -0.38
N ILE A 126 -5.10 7.46 0.05
CA ILE A 126 -4.66 6.93 1.34
C ILE A 126 -3.87 8.02 2.09
N ALA A 127 -4.04 8.08 3.41
CA ALA A 127 -3.27 8.95 4.29
C ALA A 127 -2.96 8.23 5.60
N ALA A 128 -1.78 8.47 6.17
CA ALA A 128 -1.52 8.09 7.55
C ALA A 128 -2.49 8.82 8.49
N VAL A 129 -2.96 8.16 9.55
CA VAL A 129 -3.85 8.80 10.54
C VAL A 129 -3.14 10.01 11.16
N GLY A 130 -3.77 11.18 11.07
CA GLY A 130 -3.19 12.45 11.55
C GLY A 130 -2.25 13.13 10.55
N SER A 131 -2.15 12.63 9.32
CA SER A 131 -1.39 13.23 8.23
C SER A 131 -2.30 13.61 7.06
N VAL A 132 -1.69 14.18 6.02
CA VAL A 132 -2.32 14.52 4.74
C VAL A 132 -2.22 13.35 3.75
N PRO A 133 -3.08 13.30 2.72
CA PRO A 133 -3.02 12.26 1.69
C PRO A 133 -1.65 12.13 1.05
N LEU A 134 -1.33 10.91 0.66
CA LEU A 134 -0.15 10.61 -0.12
C LEU A 134 -0.20 11.33 -1.47
N GLY A 135 0.97 11.76 -1.91
CA GLY A 135 1.17 12.40 -3.18
C GLY A 135 2.46 11.97 -3.85
N VAL A 136 2.55 12.31 -5.12
CA VAL A 136 3.72 12.18 -5.96
C VAL A 136 4.29 13.57 -6.25
N ARG A 137 5.60 13.63 -6.47
CA ARG A 137 6.25 14.85 -6.97
C ARG A 137 6.33 14.77 -8.49
N ASP A 138 6.13 15.92 -9.13
CA ASP A 138 6.40 16.05 -10.56
C ASP A 138 7.93 15.97 -10.76
N ARG A 139 8.38 14.86 -11.33
CA ARG A 139 9.80 14.56 -11.59
C ARG A 139 9.91 13.84 -12.92
N LYS A 140 11.10 13.90 -13.51
CA LYS A 140 11.37 13.23 -14.79
C LYS A 140 11.20 11.72 -14.61
N SER A 141 10.71 11.02 -15.63
CA SER A 141 10.35 9.59 -15.57
C SER A 141 11.50 8.64 -15.20
N TRP A 142 12.75 9.12 -15.21
CA TRP A 142 13.94 8.38 -14.79
C TRP A 142 14.43 8.73 -13.38
N GLU A 143 13.85 9.74 -12.74
CA GLU A 143 14.13 10.10 -11.34
C GLU A 143 13.16 9.34 -10.45
N ASP A 144 13.69 8.69 -9.41
CA ASP A 144 13.00 7.75 -8.55
C ASP A 144 11.53 8.08 -8.26
N HIS A 145 10.66 7.08 -8.47
CA HIS A 145 9.23 7.15 -8.27
C HIS A 145 8.87 7.09 -6.77
N TYR A 146 9.06 8.20 -6.05
CA TYR A 146 8.74 8.27 -4.62
C TYR A 146 7.35 8.83 -4.35
N VAL A 147 6.68 8.24 -3.35
CA VAL A 147 5.45 8.74 -2.74
C VAL A 147 5.77 9.30 -1.36
N SER A 148 5.17 10.44 -1.03
CA SER A 148 5.31 11.06 0.29
C SER A 148 3.99 11.67 0.75
N ALA A 149 3.80 11.77 2.07
CA ALA A 149 2.65 12.49 2.60
C ALA A 149 2.75 13.97 2.23
N GLY A 150 1.70 14.51 1.62
CA GLY A 150 1.61 15.95 1.32
C GLY A 150 2.38 16.42 0.10
N ALA A 151 2.80 15.50 -0.78
CA ALA A 151 3.34 15.92 -2.06
C ALA A 151 2.28 16.66 -2.90
N PRO A 152 2.67 17.57 -3.81
CA PRO A 152 1.74 18.48 -4.48
C PRO A 152 0.67 17.79 -5.33
N ASN A 153 1.03 16.68 -6.00
CA ASN A 153 0.10 15.95 -6.86
C ASN A 153 -0.43 14.72 -6.11
N LYS A 154 -1.73 14.67 -5.85
CA LYS A 154 -2.34 13.61 -5.03
C LYS A 154 -2.17 12.26 -5.72
N LEU A 155 -1.75 11.24 -4.96
CA LEU A 155 -1.70 9.86 -5.46
C LEU A 155 -3.14 9.32 -5.48
N ILE A 156 -3.64 9.08 -6.68
CA ILE A 156 -4.92 8.46 -6.97
C ILE A 156 -4.67 7.02 -7.42
N MET A 157 -5.44 6.10 -6.86
CA MET A 157 -5.31 4.67 -7.12
C MET A 157 -6.64 4.03 -7.50
N GLN A 158 -6.54 2.91 -8.20
CA GLN A 158 -7.54 1.86 -8.25
C GLN A 158 -7.16 0.78 -7.23
N MET A 159 -8.14 0.27 -6.51
CA MET A 159 -7.98 -0.78 -5.51
C MET A 159 -8.93 -1.93 -5.84
N CYS A 160 -8.39 -3.13 -6.03
CA CYS A 160 -9.18 -4.32 -6.32
C CYS A 160 -9.20 -5.21 -5.09
N ILE A 161 -10.32 -5.23 -4.37
CA ILE A 161 -10.48 -6.10 -3.19
C ILE A 161 -10.83 -7.51 -3.65
N SER A 162 -10.04 -8.48 -3.21
CA SER A 162 -10.15 -9.90 -3.60
C SER A 162 -10.75 -10.77 -2.49
N GLU A 163 -10.53 -10.41 -1.22
CA GLU A 163 -11.00 -11.15 -0.05
C GLU A 163 -11.42 -10.15 1.03
N VAL A 164 -12.51 -10.40 1.73
CA VAL A 164 -13.01 -9.60 2.85
C VAL A 164 -13.19 -10.49 4.08
N ASN A 165 -13.42 -9.88 5.24
CA ASN A 165 -13.54 -10.59 6.52
C ASN A 165 -12.30 -11.45 6.84
N VAL A 166 -11.11 -10.94 6.52
CA VAL A 166 -9.86 -11.72 6.63
C VAL A 166 -9.31 -11.65 8.06
N PRO A 167 -8.75 -12.75 8.59
CA PRO A 167 -8.28 -12.80 9.96
C PRO A 167 -7.10 -11.86 10.22
N TYR A 168 -6.77 -11.71 11.50
CA TYR A 168 -5.59 -10.98 11.94
C TYR A 168 -4.34 -11.57 11.29
N PHE A 169 -3.48 -10.69 10.77
CA PHE A 169 -2.21 -11.09 10.19
C PHE A 169 -1.23 -11.56 11.28
N ASP A 170 -1.07 -12.88 11.39
CA ASP A 170 -0.12 -13.50 12.32
C ASP A 170 1.21 -13.88 11.63
N SER A 171 1.13 -14.41 10.40
CA SER A 171 2.32 -14.79 9.62
C SER A 171 2.14 -14.60 8.12
N TYR A 172 3.24 -14.38 7.40
CA TYR A 172 3.26 -14.19 5.94
C TYR A 172 2.74 -15.41 5.17
N SER A 173 2.89 -16.61 5.74
CA SER A 173 2.43 -17.86 5.14
C SER A 173 0.91 -18.04 5.19
N MET A 174 0.20 -17.28 6.02
CA MET A 174 -1.25 -17.44 6.23
C MET A 174 -2.08 -17.14 4.98
N PHE A 175 -1.60 -16.22 4.13
CA PHE A 175 -2.30 -15.77 2.92
C PHE A 175 -1.69 -16.30 1.61
N ARG A 176 -0.92 -17.40 1.70
CA ARG A 176 -0.45 -18.16 0.53
C ARG A 176 -1.66 -18.78 -0.18
N ARG A 177 -2.09 -18.17 -1.27
CA ARG A 177 -3.10 -18.73 -2.18
C ARG A 177 -2.70 -18.41 -3.60
#